data_AF-A0A8J7CGN5-F1
#
_entry.id   AF-A0A8J7CGN5-F1
#
_cell.length_a   1.000
_cell.length_b   1.000
_cell.length_c   1.000
_cell.angle_alpha   90.00
_cell.angle_beta   90.00
_cell.angle_gamma   90.00
#
_symmetry.space_group_name_H-M   'P 1'
#
loop_
_entity.id
_entity.type
_entity.pdbx_description
1 polymer ?
#
loop_
_entity_poly.entity_id
_entity_poly.type
_entity_poly.pdbx_seq_one_letter_code
_entity_poly.pdbx_strand_id
1 'polypeptide(L)'
;MSGKAENPGGRKALDEIVSRAAEPDFVTRHRRVPEISKTGAHVNPEILAMVPPRSRYVHQWRKHARHCLECANVYRYFGLSLD
;
A
#
# COMPACT_ATOMS: atom_id res chain seq x y z
N MET A 1 -3.82 45.05 6.03
CA MET A 1 -4.46 43.72 5.93
C MET A 1 -3.59 42.87 5.01
N SER A 2 -2.62 42.14 5.55
CA SER A 2 -1.70 41.33 4.73
C SER A 2 -2.24 39.90 4.64
N GLY A 3 -2.77 39.54 3.47
CA GLY A 3 -3.12 38.16 3.15
C GLY A 3 -1.86 37.31 3.01
N LYS A 4 -1.69 36.32 3.87
CA LYS A 4 -0.67 35.28 3.71
C LYS A 4 -1.14 34.29 2.65
N ALA A 5 -0.35 34.15 1.59
CA ALA A 5 -0.50 33.10 0.61
C ALA A 5 -0.24 31.73 1.27
N GLU A 6 -1.23 30.85 1.20
CA GLU A 6 -1.15 29.47 1.66
C GLU A 6 -0.37 28.67 0.60
N ASN A 7 0.85 28.23 0.93
CA ASN A 7 1.59 27.29 0.11
C ASN A 7 1.03 25.87 0.37
N PRO A 8 0.41 25.18 -0.61
CA PRO A 8 -0.22 23.89 -0.37
C PRO A 8 0.76 22.70 -0.34
N GLY A 9 2.08 22.94 -0.29
CA GLY A 9 3.12 21.94 -0.57
C GLY A 9 4.18 21.76 0.52
N GLY A 10 3.88 22.04 1.79
CA GLY A 10 4.82 21.83 2.89
C GLY A 10 4.94 20.36 3.30
N ARG A 11 6.16 19.86 3.52
CA ARG A 11 6.39 18.56 4.18
C ARG A 11 5.76 18.62 5.59
N LYS A 12 4.70 17.85 5.82
CA LYS A 12 4.06 17.73 7.13
C LYS A 12 4.95 16.92 8.07
N ALA A 13 4.95 17.29 9.35
CA ALA A 13 5.63 16.51 10.38
C ALA A 13 5.01 15.11 10.48
N LEU A 14 5.80 14.10 10.82
CA LEU A 14 5.33 12.71 10.92
C LEU A 14 4.15 12.59 11.90
N ASP A 15 4.20 13.29 13.03
CA ASP A 15 3.13 13.32 14.04
C ASP A 15 1.82 13.85 13.46
N GLU A 16 1.87 14.89 12.62
CA GLU A 16 0.68 15.46 11.97
C GLU A 16 0.06 14.45 10.98
N ILE A 17 0.89 13.66 10.28
CA ILE A 17 0.42 12.60 9.39
C ILE A 17 -0.22 11.47 10.21
N VAL A 18 0.39 11.07 11.32
CA VAL A 18 -0.13 10.02 12.21
C VAL A 18 -1.45 10.43 12.87
N SER A 19 -1.57 11.68 13.34
CA SER A 19 -2.83 12.18 13.90
C SER A 19 -3.96 12.15 12.88
N ARG A 20 -3.67 12.52 11.63
CA ARG A 20 -4.66 12.48 10.54
C ARG A 20 -4.95 11.08 10.04
N ALA A 21 -4.07 10.10 10.27
CA ALA A 21 -4.34 8.70 9.95
C ALA A 21 -5.50 8.10 10.77
N ALA A 22 -5.95 8.77 11.84
CA ALA A 22 -7.19 8.43 12.53
C ALA A 22 -8.45 8.91 11.79
N GLU A 23 -8.33 9.86 10.85
CA GLU A 23 -9.45 10.35 10.04
C GLU A 23 -9.74 9.33 8.91
N PRO A 24 -10.97 8.80 8.81
CA PRO A 24 -11.31 7.77 7.82
C PRO A 24 -11.12 8.24 6.37
N ASP A 25 -11.41 9.51 6.11
CA ASP A 25 -11.24 10.11 4.78
C ASP A 25 -9.78 10.32 4.42
N PHE A 26 -8.92 10.63 5.39
CA PHE A 26 -7.50 10.83 5.17
C PHE A 26 -6.82 9.51 4.78
N VAL A 27 -7.13 8.42 5.49
CA VAL A 27 -6.61 7.09 5.15
C VAL A 27 -7.08 6.69 3.76
N THR A 28 -8.36 6.87 3.44
CA THR A 28 -8.91 6.51 2.13
C THR A 28 -8.24 7.28 0.99
N ARG A 29 -8.05 8.59 1.16
CA ARG A 29 -7.47 9.48 0.12
C ARG A 29 -5.97 9.30 -0.06
N HIS A 30 -5.25 8.89 1.00
CA HIS A 30 -3.79 8.77 0.98
C HIS A 30 -3.29 7.33 1.03
N ARG A 31 -4.18 6.33 0.97
CA ARG A 31 -3.81 4.92 0.83
C ARG A 31 -3.15 4.70 -0.53
N ARG A 32 -1.84 4.46 -0.52
CA ARG A 32 -1.11 4.05 -1.73
C ARG A 32 -1.40 2.59 -2.03
N VAL A 33 -2.39 2.35 -2.88
CA VAL A 33 -2.62 1.03 -3.48
C VAL A 33 -1.50 0.80 -4.51
N PRO A 34 -0.79 -0.34 -4.47
CA PRO A 34 0.20 -0.65 -5.49
C PRO A 34 -0.43 -0.71 -6.89
N GLU A 35 0.13 0.02 -7.84
CA GLU A 35 -0.22 -0.12 -9.26
C GLU A 35 0.53 -1.31 -9.84
N ILE A 36 -0.15 -2.44 -10.04
CA ILE A 36 0.47 -3.60 -10.66
C ILE A 36 0.24 -3.53 -12.17
N SER A 37 1.30 -3.73 -12.94
CA SER A 37 1.20 -3.85 -14.40
C SER A 37 0.31 -5.03 -14.78
N LYS A 38 -0.69 -4.78 -15.62
CA LYS A 38 -1.63 -5.82 -16.09
C LYS A 38 -0.98 -6.84 -17.04
N THR A 39 0.27 -6.62 -17.46
CA THR A 39 0.94 -7.34 -18.55
C THR A 39 2.06 -8.28 -18.11
N GLY A 40 2.20 -8.56 -16.81
CA GLY A 40 3.20 -9.51 -16.28
C GLY A 40 2.59 -10.63 -15.45
N ALA A 41 3.33 -11.73 -15.28
CA ALA A 41 2.97 -12.83 -14.37
C ALA A 41 3.15 -12.39 -12.89
N HIS A 42 2.29 -11.48 -12.43
CA HIS A 42 2.27 -10.94 -11.07
C HIS A 42 1.11 -11.52 -10.26
N VAL A 43 1.22 -11.40 -8.93
CA VAL A 43 0.13 -11.78 -8.03
C VAL A 43 -1.07 -10.88 -8.27
N ASN A 44 -2.27 -11.47 -8.32
CA ASN A 44 -3.51 -10.69 -8.41
C ASN A 44 -3.85 -10.16 -6.99
N PRO A 45 -3.86 -8.83 -6.78
CA PRO A 45 -4.09 -8.23 -5.48
C PRO A 45 -5.54 -8.39 -5.00
N GLU A 46 -6.51 -8.49 -5.91
CA GLU A 46 -7.92 -8.74 -5.56
C GLU A 46 -8.08 -10.15 -5.00
N ILE A 47 -7.47 -11.16 -5.64
CA ILE A 47 -7.47 -12.52 -5.11
C ILE A 47 -6.73 -12.56 -3.77
N LEU A 48 -5.58 -11.90 -3.68
CA LEU A 48 -4.78 -11.86 -2.46
C LEU A 48 -5.53 -11.23 -1.28
N ALA A 49 -6.40 -10.24 -1.53
CA ALA A 49 -7.24 -9.60 -0.52
C ALA A 49 -8.36 -10.51 0.00
N MET A 50 -8.83 -11.46 -0.80
CA MET A 50 -9.96 -12.33 -0.47
C MET A 50 -9.55 -13.66 0.17
N VAL A 51 -8.31 -14.10 -0.02
CA VAL A 51 -7.83 -15.40 0.48
C VAL A 51 -7.15 -15.27 1.85
N PRO A 52 -7.25 -16.27 2.74
CA PRO A 52 -6.57 -16.22 4.02
C PRO A 52 -5.04 -16.22 3.84
N PRO A 53 -4.27 -15.61 4.77
CA PRO A 53 -2.79 -15.59 4.72
C PRO A 53 -2.12 -16.97 4.63
N ARG A 54 -2.80 -18.00 5.15
CA ARG A 54 -2.34 -19.41 5.11
C ARG A 54 -2.80 -20.18 3.88
N SER A 55 -3.46 -19.53 2.92
CA SER A 55 -3.92 -20.18 1.70
C SER A 55 -2.76 -20.66 0.83
N ARG A 56 -3.03 -21.69 0.03
CA ARG A 56 -2.08 -22.19 -0.98
C ARG A 56 -1.69 -21.09 -1.98
N TYR A 57 -2.64 -20.22 -2.35
CA TYR A 57 -2.38 -19.09 -3.25
C TYR A 57 -1.30 -18.14 -2.69
N VAL A 58 -1.44 -17.72 -1.43
CA VAL A 58 -0.43 -16.89 -0.76
C VAL A 58 0.92 -17.61 -0.67
N HIS A 59 0.93 -18.90 -0.34
CA HIS A 59 2.19 -19.63 -0.21
C HIS A 59 2.90 -19.83 -1.57
N GLN A 60 2.13 -20.10 -2.62
CA GLN A 60 2.65 -20.27 -3.97
C GLN A 60 3.27 -18.99 -4.51
N TRP A 61 2.57 -17.86 -4.33
CA TRP A 61 3.04 -16.56 -4.82
C TRP A 61 4.13 -15.94 -3.96
N ARG A 62 4.29 -16.34 -2.69
CA ARG A 62 5.38 -15.85 -1.81
C ARG A 62 6.76 -16.08 -2.43
N LYS A 63 6.98 -17.24 -3.05
CA LYS A 63 8.26 -17.56 -3.70
C LYS A 63 8.60 -16.55 -4.79
N HIS A 64 7.62 -16.19 -5.61
CA HIS A 64 7.79 -15.18 -6.65
C HIS A 64 7.96 -13.77 -6.05
N ALA A 65 7.17 -13.43 -5.02
CA ALA A 65 7.22 -12.12 -4.37
C ALA A 65 8.58 -11.83 -3.71
N ARG A 66 9.36 -12.85 -3.31
CA ARG A 66 10.74 -12.66 -2.85
C ARG A 66 11.69 -12.09 -3.92
N HIS A 67 11.38 -12.32 -5.20
CA HIS A 67 12.23 -11.93 -6.32
C HIS A 67 11.60 -10.85 -7.21
N CYS A 68 10.36 -10.45 -6.95
CA CYS A 68 9.63 -9.46 -7.72
C CYS A 68 9.19 -8.30 -6.83
N LEU A 69 9.74 -7.10 -7.08
CA LEU A 69 9.47 -5.90 -6.27
C LEU A 69 7.98 -5.51 -6.26
N GLU A 70 7.31 -5.62 -7.40
CA GLU A 70 5.86 -5.35 -7.50
C GLU A 70 5.05 -6.28 -6.60
N CYS A 71 5.29 -7.58 -6.71
CA CYS A 71 4.64 -8.57 -5.87
C CYS A 71 5.01 -8.41 -4.39
N ALA A 72 6.25 -8.03 -4.08
CA ALA A 72 6.68 -7.74 -2.71
C ALA A 72 5.91 -6.55 -2.11
N ASN A 73 5.70 -5.49 -2.89
CA ASN A 73 4.95 -4.30 -2.46
C ASN A 73 3.50 -4.65 -2.17
N VAL A 74 2.89 -5.52 -2.97
CA VAL A 74 1.54 -6.03 -2.75
C VAL A 74 1.46 -6.85 -1.46
N TYR A 75 2.41 -7.75 -1.21
CA TYR A 75 2.45 -8.51 0.04
C TYR A 75 2.59 -7.60 1.26
N ARG A 76 3.49 -6.61 1.20
CA ARG A 76 3.66 -5.62 2.28
C ARG A 76 2.40 -4.79 2.51
N TYR A 77 1.73 -4.38 1.43
CA TYR A 77 0.47 -3.64 1.51
C TYR A 77 -0.63 -4.41 2.27
N PHE A 78 -0.69 -5.75 2.11
CA PHE A 78 -1.61 -6.61 2.84
C PHE A 78 -1.06 -7.13 4.18
N GLY A 79 0.12 -6.67 4.63
CA GLY A 79 0.73 -7.11 5.89
C GLY A 79 1.22 -8.57 5.87
N LEU A 80 1.48 -9.14 4.70
CA LEU A 80 1.97 -10.50 4.54
C LEU A 80 3.51 -10.52 4.57
N SER A 81 4.08 -11.33 5.47
CA SER A 81 5.53 -11.57 5.49
C SER A 81 5.97 -12.37 4.25
N LEU A 82 7.17 -12.04 3.77
CA LEU A 82 7.85 -12.75 2.68
C LEU A 82 8.81 -13.83 3.17
N ASP A 83 9.09 -13.88 4.48
CA ASP A 83 10.01 -14.83 5.11
C ASP A 83 9.46 -16.26 5.10
#